data_AF-A0AAD7HR77-F1
#
_entry.id   AF-A0AAD7HR77-F1
#
_cell.length_a   1.000
_cell.length_b   1.000
_cell.length_c   1.000
_cell.angle_alpha   90.00
_cell.angle_beta   90.00
_cell.angle_gamma   90.00
#
_symmetry.space_group_name_H-M   'P 1'
#
loop_
_entity.id
_entity.type
_entity.pdbx_description
1 polymer ?
#
loop_
_entity_poly.entity_id
_entity_poly.type
_entity_poly.pdbx_seq_one_letter_code
_entity_poly.pdbx_strand_id
1 'polypeptide(L)' 'MRIMYLPPYSPDFNLAFSSIKAYVRRAGELAREDVDQARDDTYVYIHLMEAAYSVTSDDAEGYFHHCGYL' A
#
# COMPACT_ATOMS: atom_id res chain seq x y z
N MET A 1 -9.22 -6.42 -19.63
CA MET A 1 -9.32 -5.50 -18.48
C MET A 1 -10.79 -5.37 -18.09
N ARG A 2 -11.18 -5.79 -16.89
CA ARG A 2 -12.55 -5.62 -16.37
C ARG A 2 -12.52 -4.50 -15.33
N ILE A 3 -13.44 -3.55 -15.42
CA ILE A 3 -13.60 -2.46 -14.44
C ILE A 3 -14.74 -2.85 -13.51
N MET A 4 -14.50 -2.74 -12.20
CA MET A 4 -15.51 -3.00 -11.16
C MET A 4 -16.00 -1.67 -10.61
N TYR A 5 -17.29 -1.60 -10.25
CA TYR A 5 -17.85 -0.41 -9.62
C TYR A 5 -17.27 -0.22 -8.21
N LEU A 6 -16.71 0.94 -7.93
CA LEU A 6 -16.26 1.37 -6.60
C LEU A 6 -17.14 2.55 -6.16
N PRO A 7 -17.91 2.44 -5.06
CA PRO A 7 -18.69 3.56 -4.57
C PRO A 7 -17.77 4.73 -4.14
N PRO A 8 -18.24 5.98 -4.25
CA PRO A 8 -17.48 7.13 -3.77
C PRO A 8 -17.28 7.05 -2.24
N TYR A 9 -16.14 7.55 -1.76
CA TYR A 9 -15.77 7.55 -0.34
C TYR A 9 -15.80 6.17 0.33
N SER A 10 -15.33 5.13 -0.36
CA SER A 10 -15.19 3.78 0.19
C SER A 10 -13.72 3.40 0.48
N PRO A 11 -13.05 4.08 1.44
CA PRO A 11 -11.67 3.74 1.80
C PRO A 11 -11.54 2.32 2.36
N ASP A 12 -12.64 1.74 2.88
CA ASP A 12 -12.70 0.36 3.37
C ASP A 12 -12.41 -0.68 2.27
N PHE A 13 -12.57 -0.32 1.00
CA PHE A 13 -12.21 -1.16 -0.14
C PHE A 13 -10.75 -1.03 -0.60
N ASN A 14 -9.94 -0.19 0.07
CA ASN A 14 -8.51 -0.01 -0.24
C ASN A 14 -7.61 -0.70 0.80
N LEU A 15 -7.79 -2.01 0.94
CA LEU A 15 -7.09 -2.82 1.95
C LEU A 15 -5.59 -2.93 1.71
N ALA A 16 -5.16 -3.01 0.45
CA ALA A 16 -3.75 -3.06 0.09
C ALA A 16 -2.97 -1.85 0.65
N PHE A 17 -3.53 -0.64 0.54
CA PHE A 17 -2.89 0.56 1.07
C PHE A 17 -2.75 0.52 2.60
N SER A 18 -3.73 -0.03 3.30
CA SER A 18 -3.66 -0.22 4.76
C SER A 18 -2.55 -1.20 5.15
N SER A 19 -2.38 -2.29 4.40
CA SER A 19 -1.30 -3.26 4.61
C SER A 19 0.09 -2.67 4.36
N ILE A 20 0.27 -1.94 3.25
CA ILE A 20 1.52 -1.23 2.93
C ILE A 20 1.87 -0.23 4.03
N LYS A 21 0.89 0.57 4.47
CA LYS A 21 1.08 1.53 5.56
C LYS A 21 1.47 0.84 6.87
N ALA A 22 0.88 -0.31 7.17
CA ALA A 22 1.21 -1.09 8.35
C ALA A 22 2.63 -1.67 8.25
N TYR A 23 3.07 -2.11 7.07
CA TYR A 23 4.43 -2.56 6.81
C TYR A 23 5.44 -1.44 7.10
N VAL A 24 5.28 -0.28 6.47
CA VAL A 24 6.17 0.88 6.64
C VAL A 24 6.27 1.29 8.11
N ARG A 25 5.14 1.31 8.82
CA ARG A 25 5.11 1.64 10.26
C ARG A 25 5.86 0.64 11.14
N ARG A 26 5.80 -0.66 10.79
CA ARG A 26 6.50 -1.71 11.54
C ARG A 26 8.00 -1.68 11.28
N ALA A 27 8.41 -1.36 10.06
CA ALA A 27 9.80 -1.21 9.70
C ALA A 27 10.44 -0.04 10.46
N GLY A 28 9.73 1.09 10.58
CA GLY A 28 10.23 2.27 11.31
C GLY A 28 11.40 2.99 10.63
N GLU A 29 11.64 2.65 9.37
CA GLU A 29 12.75 3.10 8.53
C GLU A 29 12.50 4.46 7.88
N LEU A 30 11.23 4.80 7.65
CA LEU A 30 10.83 6.08 7.06
C LEU A 30 10.33 7.05 8.14
N ALA A 31 10.94 8.23 8.20
CA ALA A 31 10.64 9.33 9.10
C ALA A 31 10.05 10.54 8.35
N ARG A 32 9.59 11.54 9.12
CA ARG A 32 8.96 12.74 8.55
C ARG A 32 9.95 13.64 7.80
N GLU A 33 11.22 13.58 8.17
CA GLU A 33 12.31 14.31 7.53
C GLU A 33 12.66 13.78 6.13
N ASP A 34 12.32 12.51 5.84
CA ASP A 34 12.55 11.87 4.53
C ASP A 34 11.59 12.39 3.44
N VAL A 35 10.68 13.29 3.78
CA VAL A 35 9.79 13.98 2.82
C VAL A 35 10.53 15.08 2.05
N ASP A 36 11.69 15.53 2.54
CA ASP A 36 12.49 16.57 1.88
C ASP A 36 13.24 16.03 0.65
N GLN A 37 12.67 16.28 -0.52
CA GLN A 37 13.22 15.87 -1.82
C GLN A 37 14.47 16.66 -2.26
N ALA A 38 14.95 17.62 -1.46
CA ALA A 38 16.22 18.29 -1.72
C ALA A 38 17.45 17.40 -1.38
N ARG A 39 17.23 16.28 -0.69
CA ARG A 39 18.25 15.28 -0.33
C ARG A 39 18.11 14.05 -1.23
N ASP A 40 19.12 13.18 -1.22
CA ASP A 40 19.03 11.88 -1.87
C ASP A 40 17.91 11.05 -1.19
N ASP A 41 16.81 10.88 -1.92
CA ASP A 41 15.60 10.17 -1.48
C ASP A 41 15.51 8.74 -2.07
N THR A 42 16.59 8.25 -2.69
CA THR A 42 16.65 6.90 -3.28
C THR A 42 16.24 5.81 -2.27
N TYR A 43 16.71 5.95 -1.03
CA TYR A 43 16.38 5.05 0.07
C TYR A 43 14.85 4.98 0.32
N VAL A 44 14.16 6.11 0.24
CA VAL A 44 12.70 6.20 0.43
C VAL A 44 11.98 5.36 -0.61
N TYR A 45 12.37 5.47 -1.88
CA TYR A 45 11.75 4.69 -2.95
C TYR A 45 12.01 3.19 -2.79
N ILE A 46 13.23 2.78 -2.39
CA ILE A 46 13.53 1.37 -2.14
C ILE A 46 12.57 0.79 -1.10
N HIS A 47 12.39 1.48 0.03
CA HIS A 47 11.53 1.03 1.13
C HIS A 47 10.06 1.02 0.75
N LEU A 48 9.60 2.02 -0.01
CA LEU A 48 8.23 2.05 -0.52
C LEU A 48 7.98 0.94 -1.55
N MET A 49 8.98 0.60 -2.37
CA MET A 49 8.89 -0.54 -3.28
C MET A 49 8.85 -1.86 -2.53
N GLU A 50 9.72 -2.07 -1.54
CA GLU A 50 9.68 -3.27 -0.69
C GLU A 50 8.33 -3.42 0.01
N ALA A 51 7.76 -2.33 0.54
CA ALA A 51 6.43 -2.34 1.14
C ALA A 51 5.33 -2.64 0.12
N ALA A 52 5.43 -2.13 -1.12
CA ALA A 52 4.46 -2.42 -2.18
C ALA A 52 4.53 -3.90 -2.60
N TYR A 53 5.75 -4.45 -2.73
CA TYR A 53 5.99 -5.85 -3.08
C TYR A 53 5.77 -6.83 -1.92
N SER A 54 5.56 -6.34 -0.69
CA SER A 54 5.17 -7.20 0.43
C SER A 54 3.73 -7.71 0.32
N VAL A 55 2.90 -7.13 -0.57
CA VAL A 55 1.54 -7.59 -0.84
C VAL A 55 1.59 -8.73 -1.87
N THR A 56 1.18 -9.92 -1.45
CA THR A 56 1.20 -11.11 -2.30
C THR A 56 -0.06 -11.23 -3.17
N SER A 57 -0.05 -12.17 -4.12
CA SER A 57 -1.26 -12.55 -4.87
C SER A 57 -2.39 -13.03 -3.96
N ASP A 58 -2.04 -13.80 -2.92
CA ASP A 58 -3.00 -14.40 -1.99
C ASP A 58 -3.63 -13.32 -1.10
N ASP A 59 -2.83 -12.35 -0.67
CA ASP A 59 -3.34 -11.15 0.01
C ASP A 59 -4.32 -10.39 -0.88
N ALA A 60 -3.96 -10.17 -2.15
CA ALA A 60 -4.80 -9.46 -3.11
C ALA A 60 -6.14 -10.17 -3.31
N GLU A 61 -6.14 -11.49 -3.53
CA GLU A 61 -7.36 -12.29 -3.62
C GLU A 61 -8.20 -12.17 -2.34
N GLY A 62 -7.56 -12.27 -1.17
CA GLY A 62 -8.21 -12.07 0.13
C GLY A 62 -8.85 -10.68 0.26
N TYR A 63 -8.21 -9.62 -0.25
CA TYR A 63 -8.77 -8.28 -0.24
C TYR A 63 -10.02 -8.18 -1.11
N PHE A 64 -9.98 -8.71 -2.33
CA PHE A 64 -11.15 -8.69 -3.23
C PHE A 64 -12.32 -9.51 -2.65
N HIS A 65 -12.06 -10.67 -2.05
CA HIS A 65 -13.07 -11.46 -1.35
C HIS A 65 -13.65 -10.71 -0.14
N HIS A 66 -12.80 -10.06 0.67
CA HIS A 66 -13.27 -9.23 1.80
C HIS A 66 -14.18 -8.08 1.35
N CYS A 67 -13.89 -7.50 0.18
CA CYS A 67 -14.69 -6.42 -0.40
C CYS A 67 -15.95 -6.91 -1.14
N GLY A 68 -16.17 -8.23 -1.26
CA GLY A 68 -17.32 -8.81 -1.98
C GLY A 68 -17.23 -8.69 -3.51
N TYR A 69 -16.02 -8.54 -4.05
CA TYR A 69 -15.76 -8.46 -5.49
C TYR A 69 -15.29 -9.79 -6.12
N LEU A 70 -15.02 -10.79 -5.27
CA LEU A 70 -14.83 -12.21 -5.60
C LEU A 70 -15.77 -13.03 -4.71
#